data_AF-A0A5J4K6C9-F1
#
_entry.id   AF-A0A5J4K6C9-F1
#
_cell.length_a   1.000
_cell.length_b   1.000
_cell.length_c   1.000
_cell.angle_alpha   90.00
_cell.angle_beta   90.00
_cell.angle_gamma   90.00
#
_symmetry.space_group_name_H-M   'P 1'
#
loop_
_entity.id
_entity.type
_entity.pdbx_description
1 polymer ?
#
loop_
_entity_poly.entity_id
_entity_poly.type
_entity_poly.pdbx_seq_one_letter_code
_entity_poly.pdbx_strand_id
1 'polypeptide(L)'
;MEAVQEKARAVKGNWALTHSAYLQKQPVYDPEAFLARLKPLVFSGSPESFHAAIKEVLVGDIYELIGKMRNACAAQVTSYLPKCAVDLAWYLALVVGLAQRHCYTKRSLVLPEALSLPDLPQGFAPLCELVMQGDLRDYRLVVAAWQGI
;
A
#
# COMPACT_ATOMS: atom_id res chain seq x y z
N MET A 1 -10.52 -20.87 -16.26
CA MET A 1 -11.19 -20.49 -14.99
C MET A 1 -10.22 -20.49 -13.81
N GLU A 2 -9.35 -21.50 -13.69
CA GLU A 2 -8.34 -21.61 -12.62
C GLU A 2 -7.44 -20.36 -12.48
N ALA A 3 -7.03 -19.73 -13.59
CA ALA A 3 -6.15 -18.56 -13.56
C ALA A 3 -6.72 -17.34 -12.80
N VAL A 4 -8.04 -17.16 -12.77
CA VAL A 4 -8.68 -16.05 -12.03
C VAL A 4 -8.78 -16.38 -10.54
N GLN A 5 -9.04 -17.64 -10.21
CA GLN A 5 -9.07 -18.11 -8.82
C GLN A 5 -7.68 -18.06 -8.22
N GLU A 6 -6.65 -18.47 -8.95
CA GLU A 6 -5.26 -18.37 -8.51
C GLU A 6 -4.85 -16.92 -8.24
N LYS A 7 -5.20 -15.99 -9.15
CA LYS A 7 -4.98 -14.55 -8.93
C LYS A 7 -5.71 -14.02 -7.70
N ALA A 8 -6.91 -14.53 -7.40
CA ALA A 8 -7.66 -14.12 -6.21
C ALA A 8 -7.05 -14.68 -4.91
N ARG A 9 -6.27 -15.77 -4.95
CA ARG A 9 -5.56 -16.33 -3.80
C ARG A 9 -4.20 -15.68 -3.57
N ALA A 10 -3.60 -15.14 -4.63
CA ALA A 10 -2.23 -14.64 -4.62
C ALA A 10 -2.07 -13.39 -3.74
N VAL A 11 -1.34 -13.54 -2.62
CA VAL A 11 -0.94 -12.42 -1.76
C VAL A 11 0.38 -11.84 -2.27
N LYS A 12 0.36 -10.58 -2.70
CA LYS A 12 1.52 -9.81 -3.18
C LYS A 12 1.54 -8.43 -2.54
N GLY A 13 2.62 -7.67 -2.72
CA GLY A 13 2.76 -6.32 -2.16
C GLY A 13 1.58 -5.37 -2.40
N ASN A 14 0.93 -5.46 -3.56
CA ASN A 14 -0.23 -4.65 -3.92
C ASN A 14 -1.61 -5.32 -3.63
N TRP A 15 -1.64 -6.39 -2.85
CA TRP A 15 -2.86 -7.16 -2.56
C TRP A 15 -3.98 -6.28 -2.00
N ALA A 16 -3.65 -5.43 -1.02
CA ALA A 16 -4.60 -4.52 -0.36
C ALA A 16 -5.31 -3.56 -1.33
N LEU A 17 -4.70 -3.27 -2.49
CA LEU A 17 -5.31 -2.43 -3.52
C LEU A 17 -6.04 -3.25 -4.58
N THR A 18 -5.46 -4.37 -5.00
CA THR A 18 -5.94 -5.11 -6.17
C THR A 18 -7.09 -6.04 -5.85
N HIS A 19 -7.16 -6.56 -4.61
CA HIS A 19 -8.10 -7.61 -4.26
C HIS A 19 -9.49 -7.10 -3.87
N SER A 20 -9.65 -5.79 -3.62
CA SER A 20 -10.98 -5.18 -3.50
C SER A 20 -11.82 -5.36 -4.77
N ALA A 21 -11.17 -5.51 -5.93
CA ALA A 21 -11.82 -5.82 -7.19
C ALA A 21 -12.59 -7.15 -7.15
N TYR A 22 -12.22 -8.12 -6.29
CA TYR A 22 -12.97 -9.37 -6.13
C TYR A 22 -14.11 -9.26 -5.11
N LEU A 23 -14.06 -8.25 -4.23
CA LEU A 23 -15.01 -8.07 -3.13
C LEU A 23 -16.23 -7.23 -3.53
N GLN A 24 -16.02 -6.22 -4.40
CA GLN A 24 -17.00 -5.16 -4.68
C GLN A 24 -17.72 -5.29 -6.04
N LYS A 25 -17.63 -6.44 -6.74
CA LYS A 25 -18.27 -6.58 -8.05
C LYS A 25 -19.79 -6.75 -7.95
N GLN A 26 -20.51 -6.05 -8.82
CA GLN A 26 -21.87 -6.40 -9.20
C GLN A 26 -21.84 -7.27 -10.47
N PRO A 27 -22.51 -8.44 -10.48
CA PRO A 27 -22.53 -9.31 -11.64
C PRO A 27 -23.34 -8.68 -12.78
N VAL A 28 -22.75 -8.58 -13.97
CA VAL A 28 -23.47 -8.28 -15.21
C VAL A 28 -24.02 -9.57 -15.84
N TYR A 29 -23.26 -10.66 -15.77
CA TYR A 29 -23.64 -12.01 -16.18
C TYR A 29 -22.90 -13.02 -15.31
N ASP A 30 -23.62 -13.77 -14.48
CA ASP A 30 -23.04 -14.76 -13.57
C ASP A 30 -24.04 -15.89 -13.21
N PRO A 31 -24.54 -16.65 -14.21
CA PRO A 31 -25.56 -17.69 -13.98
C PRO A 31 -25.08 -18.81 -13.04
N GLU A 32 -23.77 -18.98 -12.88
CA GLU A 32 -23.17 -20.02 -12.03
C GLU A 32 -22.66 -19.49 -10.69
N ALA A 33 -22.92 -18.22 -10.35
CA ALA A 33 -22.42 -17.57 -9.14
C ALA A 33 -20.88 -17.63 -8.97
N PHE A 34 -20.14 -17.58 -10.08
CA PHE A 34 -18.69 -17.58 -10.12
C PHE A 34 -18.08 -16.42 -9.31
N LEU A 35 -18.64 -15.21 -9.37
CA LEU A 35 -18.12 -14.06 -8.62
C LEU A 35 -18.27 -14.26 -7.11
N ALA A 36 -19.34 -14.91 -6.67
CA ALA A 36 -19.53 -15.26 -5.27
C ALA A 36 -18.46 -16.24 -4.77
N ARG A 37 -18.00 -17.16 -5.64
CA ARG A 37 -16.92 -18.11 -5.31
C ARG A 37 -15.54 -17.46 -5.17
N LEU A 38 -15.31 -16.26 -5.71
CA LEU A 38 -14.01 -15.58 -5.63
C LEU A 38 -13.76 -14.87 -4.29
N LYS A 39 -14.81 -14.34 -3.66
CA LYS A 39 -14.71 -13.62 -2.38
C LYS A 39 -13.98 -14.40 -1.28
N PRO A 40 -14.31 -15.68 -0.99
CA PRO A 40 -13.59 -16.43 0.04
C PRO A 40 -12.14 -16.72 -0.33
N LEU A 41 -11.77 -16.67 -1.62
CA LEU A 41 -10.40 -16.94 -2.07
C LEU A 41 -9.45 -15.81 -1.70
N VAL A 42 -9.93 -14.56 -1.70
CA VAL A 42 -9.16 -13.36 -1.35
C VAL A 42 -8.47 -13.49 0.00
N PHE A 43 -9.16 -14.09 0.97
CA PHE A 43 -8.67 -14.25 2.34
C PHE A 43 -8.16 -15.67 2.64
N SER A 44 -8.03 -16.52 1.62
CA SER A 44 -7.56 -17.90 1.79
C SER A 44 -6.04 -18.04 1.89
N GLY A 45 -5.29 -16.96 1.67
CA GLY A 45 -3.84 -16.93 1.85
C GLY A 45 -3.43 -17.16 3.30
N SER A 46 -2.35 -17.92 3.50
CA SER A 46 -1.85 -18.21 4.85
C SER A 46 -1.23 -16.97 5.50
N PRO A 47 -1.15 -16.89 6.84
CA PRO A 47 -0.44 -15.81 7.54
C PRO A 47 0.98 -15.56 7.03
N GLU A 48 1.69 -16.63 6.64
CA GLU A 48 3.05 -16.59 6.12
C GLU A 48 3.12 -15.90 4.76
N SER A 49 2.09 -16.05 3.92
CA SER A 49 2.01 -15.41 2.61
C SER A 49 1.88 -13.88 2.73
N PHE A 50 1.08 -13.40 3.70
CA PHE A 50 1.02 -11.97 4.03
C PHE A 50 2.35 -11.46 4.60
N HIS A 51 2.98 -12.22 5.49
CA HIS A 51 4.30 -11.87 6.02
C HIS A 51 5.37 -11.79 4.92
N ALA A 52 5.36 -12.72 3.97
CA ALA A 52 6.29 -12.73 2.86
C ALA A 52 6.08 -11.50 1.96
N ALA A 53 4.83 -11.18 1.62
CA ALA A 53 4.50 -9.98 0.86
C ALA A 53 4.92 -8.69 1.56
N ILE A 54 4.72 -8.59 2.89
CA ILE A 54 5.19 -7.44 3.68
C ILE A 54 6.71 -7.30 3.59
N LYS A 55 7.46 -8.39 3.78
CA LYS A 55 8.93 -8.38 3.69
C LYS A 55 9.42 -7.96 2.31
N GLU A 56 8.74 -8.41 1.25
CA GLU A 56 9.05 -8.03 -0.12
C GLU A 56 8.90 -6.51 -0.33
N VAL A 57 7.79 -5.90 0.09
CA VAL A 57 7.60 -4.44 -0.02
C VAL A 57 8.59 -3.67 0.86
N LEU A 58 8.87 -4.17 2.08
CA LEU A 58 9.82 -3.52 2.97
C LEU A 58 11.22 -3.44 2.34
N VAL A 59 11.75 -4.56 1.86
CA VAL A 59 13.11 -4.64 1.31
C VAL A 59 13.19 -4.03 -0.08
N GLY A 60 12.26 -4.41 -0.97
CA GLY A 60 12.29 -4.05 -2.38
C GLY A 60 11.89 -2.60 -2.65
N ASP A 61 10.91 -2.07 -1.92
CA ASP A 61 10.39 -0.73 -2.19
C ASP A 61 10.79 0.27 -1.09
N ILE A 62 10.48 -0.01 0.18
CA ILE A 62 10.61 0.98 1.26
C ILE A 62 12.07 1.28 1.59
N TYR A 63 12.89 0.26 1.87
CA TYR A 63 14.30 0.47 2.20
C TYR A 63 15.11 1.01 1.01
N GLU A 64 14.79 0.57 -0.21
CA GLU A 64 15.38 1.13 -1.43
C GLU A 64 15.06 2.64 -1.54
N LEU A 65 13.80 3.01 -1.32
CA LEU A 65 13.36 4.40 -1.39
C LEU A 65 13.96 5.27 -0.31
N ILE A 66 14.05 4.78 0.93
CA ILE A 66 14.75 5.47 2.02
C ILE A 66 16.22 5.71 1.65
N GLY A 67 16.89 4.71 1.06
CA GLY A 67 18.26 4.86 0.55
C GLY A 67 18.37 5.96 -0.51
N LYS A 68 17.43 6.00 -1.46
CA LYS A 68 17.36 7.06 -2.48
C LYS A 68 17.14 8.44 -1.88
N MET A 69 16.26 8.57 -0.88
CA MET A 69 16.00 9.84 -0.17
C MET A 69 17.23 10.32 0.59
N ARG A 70 17.94 9.42 1.29
CA ARG A 70 19.21 9.73 1.97
C ARG A 70 20.26 10.27 1.00
N ASN A 71 20.43 9.59 -0.14
CA ASN A 71 21.38 10.01 -1.17
C ASN A 71 20.99 11.36 -1.79
N ALA A 72 19.71 11.58 -2.08
CA ALA A 72 19.21 12.85 -2.59
C ALA A 72 19.47 14.01 -1.60
N CYS A 73 19.27 13.77 -0.30
CA CYS A 73 19.58 14.77 0.73
C CYS A 73 21.08 15.10 0.77
N ALA A 74 21.95 14.06 0.75
CA ALA A 74 23.40 14.25 0.77
C ALA A 74 23.90 15.00 -0.47
N ALA A 75 23.31 14.74 -1.65
CA ALA A 75 23.63 15.41 -2.91
C ALA A 75 22.88 16.75 -3.12
N GLN A 76 22.06 17.18 -2.15
CA GLN A 76 21.21 18.38 -2.25
C GLN A 76 20.24 18.40 -3.46
N VAL A 77 19.85 17.22 -3.95
CA VAL A 77 18.87 17.06 -5.04
C VAL A 77 17.46 17.04 -4.44
N THR A 78 16.96 18.21 -4.06
CA THR A 78 15.69 18.34 -3.32
C THR A 78 14.45 18.16 -4.19
N SER A 79 14.56 18.32 -5.51
CA SER A 79 13.45 18.20 -6.47
C SER A 79 12.85 16.79 -6.55
N TYR A 80 13.59 15.75 -6.13
CA TYR A 80 13.14 14.36 -6.16
C TYR A 80 12.39 13.94 -4.87
N LEU A 81 12.62 14.64 -3.76
CA LEU A 81 12.07 14.31 -2.45
C LEU A 81 10.53 14.28 -2.42
N PRO A 82 9.80 15.20 -3.09
CA PRO A 82 8.34 15.13 -3.16
C PRO A 82 7.81 13.81 -3.74
N LYS A 83 8.42 13.34 -4.83
CA LYS A 83 8.03 12.07 -5.46
C LYS A 83 8.28 10.89 -4.52
N CYS A 84 9.43 10.89 -3.85
CA CYS A 84 9.75 9.85 -2.88
C CYS A 84 8.79 9.85 -1.68
N ALA A 85 8.35 11.01 -1.20
CA ALA A 85 7.39 11.09 -0.10
C ALA A 85 6.05 10.46 -0.48
N VAL A 86 5.55 10.75 -1.68
CA VAL A 86 4.31 10.15 -2.23
C VAL A 86 4.45 8.64 -2.34
N ASP A 87 5.56 8.15 -2.88
CA ASP A 87 5.80 6.71 -3.02
C ASP A 87 5.94 6.03 -1.65
N LEU A 88 6.63 6.65 -0.70
CA LEU A 88 6.83 6.08 0.63
C LEU A 88 5.49 5.96 1.37
N ALA A 89 4.67 7.01 1.35
CA ALA A 89 3.31 6.97 1.90
C ALA A 89 2.48 5.86 1.24
N TRP A 90 2.61 5.69 -0.08
CA TRP A 90 1.91 4.67 -0.83
C TRP A 90 2.31 3.25 -0.41
N TYR A 91 3.62 2.95 -0.37
CA TYR A 91 4.11 1.63 0.00
C TYR A 91 3.83 1.29 1.46
N LEU A 92 3.95 2.26 2.36
CA LEU A 92 3.56 2.06 3.77
C LEU A 92 2.08 1.77 3.90
N ALA A 93 1.20 2.44 3.14
CA ALA A 93 -0.22 2.11 3.14
C ALA A 93 -0.48 0.69 2.65
N LEU A 94 0.26 0.20 1.64
CA LEU A 94 0.15 -1.19 1.20
C LEU A 94 0.59 -2.18 2.29
N VAL A 95 1.67 -1.88 3.02
CA VAL A 95 2.12 -2.68 4.17
C VAL A 95 1.08 -2.70 5.29
N VAL A 96 0.50 -1.55 5.64
CA VAL A 96 -0.58 -1.45 6.63
C VAL A 96 -1.79 -2.30 6.20
N GLY A 97 -2.18 -2.22 4.93
CA GLY A 97 -3.28 -3.00 4.38
C GLY A 97 -3.00 -4.51 4.43
N LEU A 98 -1.77 -4.94 4.12
CA LEU A 98 -1.36 -6.34 4.26
C LEU A 98 -1.37 -6.79 5.74
N ALA A 99 -0.81 -5.99 6.65
CA ALA A 99 -0.73 -6.31 8.07
C ALA A 99 -2.12 -6.49 8.69
N GLN A 100 -3.06 -5.60 8.32
CA GLN A 100 -4.44 -5.61 8.81
C GLN A 100 -5.37 -6.49 7.97
N ARG A 101 -4.85 -7.15 6.91
CA ARG A 101 -5.63 -7.88 5.90
C ARG A 101 -6.81 -7.07 5.35
N HIS A 102 -6.60 -5.77 5.20
CA HIS A 102 -7.58 -4.80 4.73
C HIS A 102 -7.45 -4.60 3.22
N CYS A 103 -8.58 -4.66 2.51
CA CYS A 103 -8.67 -4.31 1.10
C CYS A 103 -9.27 -2.91 0.97
N TYR A 104 -8.48 -1.97 0.45
CA TYR A 104 -8.90 -0.58 0.25
C TYR A 104 -10.04 -0.46 -0.75
N THR A 105 -11.01 0.41 -0.48
CA THR A 105 -12.21 0.49 -1.34
C THR A 105 -11.94 1.13 -2.68
N LYS A 106 -11.13 2.21 -2.70
CA LYS A 106 -10.81 2.96 -3.90
C LYS A 106 -9.37 3.42 -3.85
N ARG A 107 -8.74 3.52 -5.03
CA ARG A 107 -7.37 4.04 -5.16
C ARG A 107 -7.20 5.43 -4.51
N SER A 108 -8.20 6.30 -4.67
CA SER A 108 -8.20 7.66 -4.10
C SER A 108 -8.40 7.71 -2.59
N LEU A 109 -8.80 6.60 -1.97
CA LEU A 109 -9.08 6.49 -0.54
C LEU A 109 -8.05 5.64 0.21
N VAL A 110 -7.00 5.16 -0.46
CA VAL A 110 -5.95 4.32 0.17
C VAL A 110 -5.36 4.98 1.41
N LEU A 111 -4.87 6.22 1.28
CA LEU A 111 -4.25 6.93 2.41
C LEU A 111 -5.24 7.25 3.54
N PRO A 112 -6.43 7.84 3.30
CA PRO A 112 -7.36 8.13 4.39
C PRO A 112 -7.92 6.86 5.03
N GLU A 113 -8.15 5.78 4.28
CA GLU A 113 -8.54 4.49 4.86
C GLU A 113 -7.40 3.89 5.68
N ALA A 114 -6.15 3.93 5.20
CA ALA A 114 -4.99 3.41 5.92
C ALA A 114 -4.83 4.10 7.28
N LEU A 115 -5.03 5.42 7.36
CA LEU A 115 -4.95 6.18 8.61
C LEU A 115 -6.04 5.83 9.63
N SER A 116 -7.12 5.18 9.20
CA SER A 116 -8.18 4.70 10.10
C SER A 116 -7.89 3.32 10.71
N LEU A 117 -6.84 2.64 10.25
CA LEU A 117 -6.46 1.32 10.72
C LEU A 117 -5.59 1.38 11.99
N PRO A 118 -5.61 0.32 12.83
CA PRO A 118 -4.79 0.26 14.04
C PRO A 118 -3.31 -0.04 13.73
N ASP A 119 -2.46 0.13 14.75
CA ASP A 119 -1.04 -0.26 14.75
C ASP A 119 -0.21 0.35 13.60
N LEU A 120 -0.43 1.64 13.34
CA LEU A 120 0.27 2.36 12.27
C LEU A 120 1.77 2.49 12.54
N PRO A 121 2.62 2.40 11.49
CA PRO A 121 4.04 2.68 11.62
C PRO A 121 4.27 4.10 12.15
N GLN A 122 5.30 4.27 12.98
CA GLN A 122 5.73 5.59 13.42
C GLN A 122 6.04 6.47 12.21
N GLY A 123 5.67 7.76 12.26
CA GLY A 123 5.90 8.71 11.16
C GLY A 123 4.97 8.54 9.94
N PHE A 124 4.18 7.47 9.84
CA PHE A 124 3.27 7.26 8.71
C PHE A 124 2.17 8.33 8.61
N ALA A 125 1.51 8.63 9.73
CA ALA A 125 0.42 9.61 9.77
C ALA A 125 0.83 11.02 9.27
N PRO A 126 1.87 11.68 9.82
CA PRO A 126 2.27 13.00 9.35
C PRO A 126 2.75 12.99 7.89
N LEU A 127 3.38 11.90 7.43
CA LEU A 127 3.74 11.76 6.02
C LEU A 127 2.50 11.71 5.11
N CYS A 128 1.49 10.92 5.48
CA CYS A 128 0.24 10.84 4.72
C CYS A 128 -0.50 12.17 4.67
N GLU A 129 -0.59 12.90 5.79
CA GLU A 129 -1.23 14.21 5.85
C GLU A 129 -0.58 15.20 4.87
N LEU A 130 0.75 15.25 4.88
CA LEU A 130 1.52 16.13 4.00
C LEU A 130 1.34 15.77 2.51
N VAL A 131 1.33 14.46 2.18
CA VAL A 131 1.05 13.96 0.83
C VAL A 131 -0.38 14.27 0.39
N MET A 132 -1.38 14.06 1.25
CA MET A 132 -2.79 14.27 0.91
C MET A 132 -3.14 15.75 0.72
N GLN A 133 -2.50 16.64 1.48
CA GLN A 133 -2.65 18.09 1.32
C GLN A 133 -1.91 18.63 0.08
N GLY A 134 -0.97 17.86 -0.47
CA GLY A 134 -0.11 18.28 -1.57
C GLY A 134 0.95 19.31 -1.16
N ASP A 135 1.18 19.50 0.14
CA ASP A 135 2.16 20.47 0.67
C ASP A 135 3.57 19.89 0.70
N LEU A 136 4.07 19.52 -0.49
CA LEU A 136 5.36 18.86 -0.68
C LEU A 136 6.46 19.83 -1.13
N ARG A 137 6.19 21.14 -1.12
CA ARG A 137 7.12 22.15 -1.65
C ARG A 137 8.29 22.41 -0.70
N ASP A 138 8.03 22.39 0.61
CA ASP A 138 9.08 22.47 1.61
C ASP A 138 9.70 21.09 1.83
N TYR A 139 10.84 20.86 1.18
CA TYR A 139 11.57 19.60 1.30
C TYR A 139 12.01 19.30 2.74
N ARG A 140 12.10 20.30 3.63
CA ARG A 140 12.48 20.09 5.04
C ARG A 140 11.37 19.39 5.81
N LEU A 141 10.12 19.74 5.53
CA LEU A 141 8.96 19.06 6.11
C LEU A 141 8.88 17.62 5.60
N VAL A 142 9.15 17.41 4.31
CA VAL A 142 9.26 16.07 3.73
C VAL A 142 10.33 15.26 4.46
N VAL A 143 11.52 15.83 4.64
CA VAL A 143 12.64 15.16 5.33
C VAL A 143 12.29 14.81 6.77
N ALA A 144 11.69 15.74 7.51
CA ALA A 144 11.25 15.50 8.88
C ALA A 144 10.22 14.38 8.98
N ALA A 145 9.29 14.30 8.01
CA ALA A 145 8.22 13.31 8.02
C ALA A 145 8.73 11.86 7.85
N TRP A 146 9.69 11.62 6.95
CA TRP A 146 10.20 10.26 6.73
C TRP A 146 11.33 9.85 7.67
N GLN A 147 12.03 10.79 8.30
CA GLN A 147 13.07 10.47 9.29
C GLN A 147 12.51 9.85 10.58
N GLY A 148 11.21 9.97 10.82
CA GLY A 148 10.51 9.31 11.93
C GLY A 148 10.06 7.87 11.65
N ILE A 149 10.41 7.32 10.48
CA ILE A 149 10.06 5.98 9.98
C ILE A 149 11.30 5.09 10.01
#